data_AF-A0A256Y051-F1
#
_entry.id   AF-A0A256Y051-F1
#
_cell.length_a   1.000
_cell.length_b   1.000
_cell.length_c   1.000
_cell.angle_alpha   90.00
_cell.angle_beta   90.00
_cell.angle_gamma   90.00
#
_symmetry.space_group_name_H-M   'P 1'
#
loop_
_entity.id
_entity.type
_entity.pdbx_description
1 polymer ?
#
loop_
_entity_poly.entity_id
_entity_poly.type
_entity_poly.pdbx_seq_one_letter_code
_entity_poly.pdbx_strand_id
1 'polypeptide(L)'
;MKYMKFKFAVFVLILIIISCGCTTTQYTAEKIATYTAGKIPEPSLSFNAPTYSFVSKQYNNPEYDLPLTDFPENYERDIVGKFELNLTKKQKQILLNNGVVIVEGDYDKFENAYKKLTDAKKGHEDGIPIIITTDSVLHLFHIEFNELLKNIEIKKLSPMLNEFLDKSIEESFAQYNGLEDEELKELSRRNIAYLSVAKKLLEPNYKVLKIVKKDVEQEIKRIEKHKGFFKNELFSQDCPAACSNILYPPEMDYKCNQEVKEKVIYEGKKWDFVDLYKEVCIKKCYCEDYSQYVPRGHYTSSEELKQYFKSMMWLGRITFKANGEEWTKQAVLLTDAVKSANVMHLWNKIYTVTGFFAGASDDLTFYEYDTAVFNLFNYEFDQNNELKKQIAKNMQTEIRKLRGPKILGGFEFDLAGNLKDTTQGLRLIGQRYALDSHILFIKVV
;
A
#
# COMPACT_ATOMS: atom_id res chain seq x y z
N MET A 1 0.65 -13.94 62.92
CA MET A 1 0.37 -15.13 62.08
C MET A 1 -0.61 -14.89 60.92
N LYS A 2 -1.70 -14.11 61.08
CA LYS A 2 -2.65 -13.77 59.98
C LYS A 2 -2.02 -12.98 58.81
N TYR A 3 -1.12 -12.03 59.11
CA TYR A 3 -0.49 -11.17 58.09
C TYR A 3 0.46 -11.94 57.14
N MET A 4 1.10 -13.01 57.64
CA MET A 4 2.01 -13.84 56.85
C MET A 4 1.27 -14.77 55.90
N LYS A 5 0.10 -15.29 56.32
CA LYS A 5 -0.81 -16.08 55.47
C LYS A 5 -1.39 -15.26 54.32
N PHE A 6 -1.67 -13.97 54.55
CA PHE A 6 -2.19 -13.09 53.50
C PHE A 6 -1.13 -12.77 52.43
N LYS A 7 0.11 -12.47 52.83
CA LYS A 7 1.21 -12.27 51.86
C LYS A 7 1.54 -13.53 51.07
N PHE A 8 1.48 -14.71 51.69
CA PHE A 8 1.69 -15.99 51.00
C PHE A 8 0.58 -16.26 49.98
N ALA A 9 -0.69 -16.00 50.34
CA ALA A 9 -1.81 -16.16 49.41
C ALA A 9 -1.73 -15.20 48.21
N VAL A 10 -1.33 -13.94 48.43
CA VAL A 10 -1.13 -12.96 47.34
C VAL A 10 0.04 -13.36 46.44
N PHE A 11 1.14 -13.87 47.01
CA PHE A 11 2.29 -14.32 46.24
C PHE A 11 1.97 -15.56 45.37
N VAL A 12 1.18 -16.50 45.89
CA VAL A 12 0.69 -17.66 45.13
C VAL A 12 -0.30 -17.22 44.04
N LEU A 13 -1.17 -16.24 44.30
CA LEU A 13 -2.08 -15.70 43.29
C LEU A 13 -1.33 -15.02 42.14
N ILE A 14 -0.28 -14.26 42.45
CA ILE A 14 0.59 -13.61 41.46
C ILE A 14 1.36 -14.66 40.64
N LEU A 15 1.86 -15.73 41.26
CA LEU A 15 2.50 -16.85 40.57
C LEU A 15 1.54 -17.61 39.64
N ILE A 16 0.28 -17.80 40.05
CA ILE A 16 -0.76 -18.43 39.23
C ILE A 16 -1.09 -17.54 38.01
N ILE A 17 -1.22 -16.22 38.20
CA ILE A 17 -1.46 -15.25 37.12
C ILE A 17 -0.28 -15.20 36.14
N ILE A 18 0.97 -15.31 36.62
CA ILE A 18 2.17 -15.37 35.77
C ILE A 18 2.24 -16.70 35.00
N SER A 19 1.77 -17.82 35.56
CA SER A 19 1.73 -19.12 34.87
C SER A 19 0.59 -19.26 33.84
N CYS A 20 -0.48 -18.47 33.97
CA CYS A 20 -1.59 -18.46 33.00
C CYS A 20 -1.38 -17.52 31.81
N GLY A 21 -0.33 -16.70 31.80
CA GLY A 21 -0.07 -15.69 30.76
C GLY A 21 0.80 -16.14 29.58
N CYS A 22 1.27 -17.39 29.54
CA CYS A 22 2.01 -17.92 28.40
C CYS A 22 1.23 -19.04 27.71
N THR A 23 0.21 -18.66 26.94
CA THR A 23 -0.17 -19.49 25.78
C THR A 23 0.91 -19.31 24.73
N THR A 24 1.99 -20.10 24.81
CA THR A 24 2.69 -20.47 23.57
C THR A 24 1.65 -21.14 22.69
N THR A 25 1.19 -20.46 21.65
CA THR A 25 0.38 -21.04 20.59
C THR A 25 1.13 -22.26 20.06
N GLN A 26 0.69 -23.46 20.47
CA GLN A 26 1.22 -24.70 19.97
C GLN A 26 0.64 -24.89 18.57
N TYR A 27 1.41 -24.50 17.57
CA TYR A 27 1.13 -24.81 16.18
C TYR A 27 1.36 -26.32 15.98
N THR A 28 0.34 -27.13 16.27
CA THR A 28 0.36 -28.60 16.08
C THR A 28 -0.81 -29.10 15.25
N ALA A 29 -1.65 -28.19 14.76
CA ALA A 29 -2.75 -28.54 13.87
C ALA A 29 -2.22 -28.90 12.48
N GLU A 30 -2.85 -29.89 11.86
CA GLU A 30 -2.64 -30.29 10.47
C GLU A 30 -3.95 -30.06 9.73
N LYS A 31 -3.89 -29.33 8.60
CA LYS A 31 -5.04 -29.12 7.72
C LYS A 31 -5.03 -30.20 6.65
N ILE A 32 -6.17 -30.85 6.42
CA ILE A 32 -6.34 -31.73 5.24
C ILE A 32 -6.10 -30.89 3.99
N ALA A 33 -5.29 -31.40 3.06
CA ALA A 33 -4.90 -30.75 1.80
C ALA A 33 -6.05 -30.68 0.78
N THR A 34 -7.23 -30.25 1.22
CA THR A 34 -8.42 -30.03 0.40
C THR A 34 -8.72 -28.53 0.39
N TYR A 35 -9.00 -27.99 -0.80
CA TYR A 35 -9.39 -26.59 -0.93
C TYR A 35 -10.76 -26.34 -0.31
N THR A 36 -10.85 -25.35 0.56
CA THR A 36 -12.08 -25.07 1.34
C THR A 36 -13.23 -24.61 0.45
N ALA A 37 -14.43 -25.16 0.69
CA ALA A 37 -15.65 -24.86 -0.07
C ALA A 37 -16.29 -23.50 0.29
N GLY A 38 -17.24 -23.08 -0.56
CA GLY A 38 -18.09 -21.91 -0.35
C GLY A 38 -17.51 -20.62 -0.91
N LYS A 39 -18.29 -19.84 -1.67
CA LYS A 39 -17.77 -18.63 -2.31
C LYS A 39 -17.40 -17.55 -1.29
N ILE A 40 -16.27 -16.89 -1.48
CA ILE A 40 -15.94 -15.67 -0.73
C ILE A 40 -16.89 -14.54 -1.16
N PRO A 41 -17.66 -13.93 -0.24
CA PRO A 41 -18.56 -12.83 -0.57
C PRO A 41 -17.76 -11.54 -0.82
N GLU A 42 -17.80 -11.07 -2.06
CA GLU A 42 -17.21 -9.80 -2.48
C GLU A 42 -18.13 -8.62 -2.12
N PRO A 43 -17.62 -7.56 -1.46
CA PRO A 43 -18.39 -6.36 -1.16
C PRO A 43 -18.62 -5.56 -2.44
N SER A 44 -19.85 -5.06 -2.61
CA SER A 44 -20.15 -4.12 -3.69
C SER A 44 -19.62 -2.73 -3.33
N LEU A 45 -18.52 -2.33 -3.97
CA LEU A 45 -18.01 -0.96 -3.92
C LEU A 45 -18.57 -0.19 -5.11
N SER A 46 -19.75 0.43 -4.96
CA SER A 46 -20.28 1.36 -5.96
C SER A 46 -20.04 2.81 -5.50
N PHE A 47 -19.48 3.62 -6.39
CA PHE A 47 -19.36 5.06 -6.21
C PHE A 47 -20.19 5.75 -7.29
N ASN A 48 -21.30 6.34 -6.88
CA ASN A 48 -22.08 7.23 -7.73
C ASN A 48 -21.71 8.65 -7.36
N ALA A 49 -20.83 9.27 -8.15
CA ALA A 49 -20.54 10.69 -7.99
C ALA A 49 -21.86 11.46 -8.16
N PRO A 50 -22.20 12.39 -7.25
CA PRO A 50 -23.33 13.28 -7.49
C PRO A 50 -23.07 14.07 -8.77
N THR A 51 -24.07 14.13 -9.65
CA THR A 51 -24.01 14.98 -10.84
C THR A 51 -24.05 16.44 -10.41
N TYR A 52 -22.89 17.08 -10.42
CA TYR A 52 -22.78 18.51 -10.18
C TYR A 52 -22.97 19.27 -11.50
N SER A 53 -23.90 20.22 -11.51
CA SER A 53 -24.08 21.15 -12.62
C SER A 53 -23.70 22.55 -12.14
N PHE A 54 -22.71 23.13 -12.80
CA PHE A 54 -22.29 24.51 -12.59
C PHE A 54 -22.49 25.29 -13.87
N VAL A 55 -23.30 26.35 -13.78
CA VAL A 55 -23.41 27.33 -14.85
C VAL A 55 -22.47 28.47 -14.49
N SER A 56 -21.36 28.57 -15.23
CA SER A 56 -20.44 29.69 -15.06
C SER A 56 -21.16 31.00 -15.34
N LYS A 57 -21.08 31.94 -14.40
CA LYS A 57 -21.51 33.32 -14.66
C LYS A 57 -20.40 34.00 -15.44
N GLN A 58 -20.70 34.45 -16.65
CA GLN A 58 -19.82 35.36 -17.36
C GLN A 58 -20.02 36.77 -16.83
N TYR A 59 -18.92 37.40 -16.46
CA TYR A 59 -18.88 38.80 -16.09
C TYR A 59 -18.24 39.57 -17.25
N ASN A 60 -18.99 40.46 -17.88
CA ASN A 60 -18.50 41.30 -18.99
C ASN A 60 -17.73 42.50 -18.44
N ASN A 61 -16.77 42.26 -17.56
CA ASN A 61 -15.89 43.30 -17.07
C ASN A 61 -14.80 43.53 -18.13
N PRO A 62 -14.42 44.78 -18.42
CA PRO A 62 -13.28 45.05 -19.28
C PRO A 62 -12.03 44.41 -18.67
N GLU A 63 -11.35 43.57 -19.44
CA GLU A 63 -10.03 43.05 -19.06
C GLU A 63 -9.00 44.18 -19.17
N TYR A 64 -8.01 44.17 -18.28
CA TYR A 64 -6.89 45.10 -18.34
C TYR A 64 -5.76 44.49 -19.17
N ASP A 65 -5.19 45.27 -20.07
CA ASP A 65 -3.98 44.87 -20.79
C ASP A 65 -2.79 44.85 -19.82
N LEU A 66 -1.98 43.80 -19.91
CA LEU A 66 -0.70 43.70 -19.22
C LEU A 66 0.45 44.02 -20.18
N PRO A 67 1.48 44.77 -19.74
CA PRO A 67 1.65 45.37 -18.42
C PRO A 67 0.76 46.61 -18.22
N LEU A 68 0.36 46.87 -16.97
CA LEU A 68 -0.41 48.06 -16.58
C LEU A 68 0.41 49.33 -16.82
N THR A 69 -0.21 50.37 -17.39
CA THR A 69 0.43 51.69 -17.57
C THR A 69 0.51 52.47 -16.27
N ASP A 70 -0.49 52.32 -15.40
CA ASP A 70 -0.63 53.03 -14.14
C ASP A 70 -1.21 52.09 -13.06
N PHE A 71 -1.12 52.50 -11.79
CA PHE A 71 -1.76 51.74 -10.71
C PHE A 71 -3.29 51.80 -10.84
N PRO A 72 -3.99 50.67 -10.65
CA PRO A 72 -5.44 50.66 -10.71
C PRO A 72 -6.03 51.43 -9.52
N GLU A 73 -7.25 51.97 -9.68
CA GLU A 73 -7.91 52.82 -8.67
C GLU A 73 -8.02 52.15 -7.29
N ASN A 74 -8.19 50.83 -7.26
CA ASN A 74 -8.25 50.06 -6.01
C ASN A 74 -6.91 49.96 -5.28
N TYR A 75 -5.78 50.30 -5.90
CA TYR A 75 -4.47 50.28 -5.25
C TYR A 75 -4.41 51.26 -4.07
N GLU A 76 -4.68 52.54 -4.32
CA GLU A 76 -4.65 53.55 -3.27
C GLU A 76 -5.79 53.35 -2.27
N ARG A 77 -7.01 53.04 -2.75
CA ARG A 77 -8.18 52.83 -1.90
C ARG A 77 -8.04 51.61 -0.99
N ASP A 78 -7.76 50.44 -1.56
CA ASP A 78 -7.86 49.17 -0.84
C ASP A 78 -6.51 48.67 -0.32
N ILE A 79 -5.40 48.80 -1.09
CA ILE A 79 -4.08 48.31 -0.65
C ILE A 79 -3.40 49.29 0.30
N VAL A 80 -3.35 50.58 -0.06
CA VAL A 80 -2.70 51.61 0.80
C VAL A 80 -3.66 52.08 1.89
N GLY A 81 -4.89 52.43 1.55
CA GLY A 81 -5.88 52.98 2.49
C GLY A 81 -6.40 51.95 3.48
N LYS A 82 -7.19 50.97 3.00
CA LYS A 82 -7.85 49.99 3.88
C LYS A 82 -6.91 48.94 4.46
N PHE A 83 -5.99 48.39 3.65
CA PHE A 83 -5.07 47.33 4.09
C PHE A 83 -3.79 47.87 4.72
N GLU A 84 -3.59 49.20 4.71
CA GLU A 84 -2.43 49.90 5.28
C GLU A 84 -1.08 49.33 4.81
N LEU A 85 -1.02 48.84 3.57
CA LEU A 85 0.15 48.15 3.02
C LEU A 85 0.87 49.01 1.99
N ASN A 86 2.05 49.52 2.40
CA ASN A 86 2.96 50.20 1.50
C ASN A 86 3.87 49.19 0.77
N LEU A 87 3.58 48.94 -0.51
CA LEU A 87 4.41 48.07 -1.35
C LEU A 87 5.80 48.66 -1.59
N THR A 88 6.82 47.81 -1.56
CA THR A 88 8.19 48.17 -1.96
C THR A 88 8.26 48.53 -3.45
N LYS A 89 9.32 49.23 -3.87
CA LYS A 89 9.56 49.54 -5.30
C LYS A 89 9.54 48.29 -6.19
N LYS A 90 10.08 47.17 -5.70
CA LYS A 90 10.10 45.89 -6.42
C LYS A 90 8.68 45.31 -6.57
N GLN A 91 7.90 45.30 -5.49
CA GLN A 91 6.51 44.81 -5.50
C GLN A 91 5.61 45.67 -6.39
N LYS A 92 5.81 46.99 -6.39
CA LYS A 92 5.15 47.92 -7.30
C LYS A 92 5.41 47.58 -8.77
N GLN A 93 6.68 47.30 -9.12
CA GLN A 93 7.02 46.89 -10.49
C GLN A 93 6.40 45.52 -10.87
N ILE A 94 6.36 44.57 -9.94
CA ILE A 94 5.72 43.27 -10.14
C ILE A 94 4.22 43.45 -10.41
N LEU A 95 3.54 44.29 -9.62
CA LEU A 95 2.13 44.59 -9.80
C LEU A 95 1.85 45.22 -11.16
N LEU A 96 2.66 46.19 -11.60
CA LEU A 96 2.49 46.82 -12.91
C LEU A 96 2.72 45.81 -14.06
N ASN A 97 3.73 44.95 -13.94
CA ASN A 97 4.05 44.00 -15.01
C ASN A 97 3.00 42.87 -15.13
N ASN A 98 2.49 42.38 -13.99
CA ASN A 98 1.74 41.13 -13.93
C ASN A 98 0.26 41.31 -13.53
N GLY A 99 -0.16 42.51 -13.12
CA GLY A 99 -1.49 42.77 -12.57
C GLY A 99 -1.73 42.17 -11.18
N VAL A 100 -0.78 41.41 -10.65
CA VAL A 100 -0.85 40.73 -9.35
C VAL A 100 0.49 40.83 -8.63
N VAL A 101 0.46 40.91 -7.30
CA VAL A 101 1.64 40.90 -6.45
C VAL A 101 1.41 39.98 -5.25
N ILE A 102 2.38 39.12 -4.98
CA ILE A 102 2.38 38.26 -3.79
C ILE A 102 3.15 38.98 -2.68
N VAL A 103 2.51 39.08 -1.53
CA VAL A 103 3.07 39.73 -0.34
C VAL A 103 3.15 38.69 0.76
N GLU A 104 4.31 38.58 1.38
CA GLU A 104 4.52 37.68 2.50
C GLU A 104 3.64 38.10 3.68
N GLY A 105 2.87 37.15 4.21
CA GLY A 105 2.05 37.32 5.40
C GLY A 105 2.65 36.55 6.56
N ASP A 106 2.59 37.11 7.77
CA ASP A 106 3.03 36.46 9.00
C ASP A 106 1.83 35.78 9.69
N TYR A 107 1.24 34.79 9.02
CA TYR A 107 0.10 34.02 9.55
C TYR A 107 0.38 32.53 9.47
N ASP A 108 0.18 31.85 10.59
CA ASP A 108 0.25 30.40 10.74
C ASP A 108 -1.06 29.69 10.33
N LYS A 109 -2.16 30.44 10.20
CA LYS A 109 -3.51 29.94 9.89
C LYS A 109 -4.23 30.85 8.91
N PHE A 110 -4.95 30.25 7.96
CA PHE A 110 -5.82 30.99 7.03
C PHE A 110 -6.85 31.86 7.73
N GLU A 111 -7.41 31.38 8.86
CA GLU A 111 -8.36 32.17 9.67
C GLU A 111 -7.77 33.52 10.08
N ASN A 112 -6.51 33.55 10.52
CA ASN A 112 -5.85 34.77 10.94
C ASN A 112 -5.64 35.73 9.75
N ALA A 113 -5.26 35.20 8.59
CA ALA A 113 -5.12 35.98 7.37
C ALA A 113 -6.46 36.60 6.91
N TYR A 114 -7.54 35.80 6.85
CA TYR A 114 -8.87 36.28 6.48
C TYR A 114 -9.48 37.22 7.52
N LYS A 115 -9.20 36.98 8.81
CA LYS A 115 -9.62 37.87 9.90
C LYS A 115 -8.98 39.24 9.75
N LYS A 116 -7.69 39.34 9.41
CA LYS A 116 -7.06 40.64 9.13
C LYS A 116 -7.73 41.35 7.95
N LEU A 117 -7.99 40.64 6.85
CA LEU A 117 -8.69 41.21 5.69
C LEU A 117 -10.11 41.69 6.05
N THR A 118 -10.77 41.00 6.99
CA THR A 118 -12.09 41.38 7.51
C THR A 118 -12.02 42.53 8.52
N ASP A 119 -11.00 42.56 9.35
CA ASP A 119 -10.78 43.63 10.33
C ASP A 119 -10.40 44.95 9.65
N ALA A 120 -9.78 44.91 8.46
CA ALA A 120 -9.56 46.08 7.60
C ALA A 120 -10.86 46.79 7.18
N LYS A 121 -12.04 46.20 7.46
CA LYS A 121 -13.34 46.88 7.32
C LYS A 121 -13.65 47.84 8.47
N LYS A 122 -12.98 47.72 9.63
CA LYS A 122 -13.21 48.59 10.81
C LYS A 122 -12.72 50.01 10.51
N GLY A 123 -13.62 50.85 10.00
CA GLY A 123 -13.34 52.24 9.62
C GLY A 123 -13.77 52.60 8.20
N HIS A 124 -14.26 51.65 7.41
CA HIS A 124 -14.72 51.88 6.03
C HIS A 124 -16.13 51.27 5.81
N GLU A 125 -17.04 52.02 5.20
CA GLU A 125 -18.42 51.56 4.93
C GLU A 125 -18.43 50.32 4.03
N ASP A 126 -17.55 50.29 3.03
CA ASP A 126 -17.32 49.16 2.14
C ASP A 126 -15.95 48.54 2.43
N GLY A 127 -15.92 47.27 2.83
CA GLY A 127 -14.68 46.56 3.13
C GLY A 127 -13.69 46.38 1.97
N ILE A 128 -12.64 45.60 2.18
CA ILE A 128 -11.78 45.10 1.07
C ILE A 128 -12.48 43.90 0.42
N PRO A 129 -12.52 43.79 -0.92
CA PRO A 129 -12.95 42.58 -1.61
C PRO A 129 -12.04 41.39 -1.24
N ILE A 130 -12.63 40.31 -0.73
CA ILE A 130 -11.89 39.10 -0.33
C ILE A 130 -12.19 38.00 -1.34
N ILE A 131 -11.13 37.46 -1.96
CA ILE A 131 -11.21 36.23 -2.75
C ILE A 131 -10.93 35.07 -1.79
N ILE A 132 -11.94 34.21 -1.60
CA ILE A 132 -11.78 32.96 -0.88
C ILE A 132 -11.60 31.86 -1.93
N THR A 133 -10.42 31.25 -1.97
CA THR A 133 -10.18 30.11 -2.85
C THR A 133 -10.74 28.83 -2.24
N THR A 134 -10.93 27.81 -3.07
CA THR A 134 -11.33 26.48 -2.58
C THR A 134 -10.31 25.90 -1.61
N ASP A 135 -9.04 26.33 -1.66
CA ASP A 135 -7.95 25.83 -0.81
C ASP A 135 -8.23 26.00 0.68
N SER A 136 -8.93 27.06 1.11
CA SER A 136 -9.24 27.24 2.54
C SER A 136 -10.20 26.18 3.06
N VAL A 137 -11.16 25.75 2.24
CA VAL A 137 -12.12 24.69 2.56
C VAL A 137 -11.45 23.32 2.40
N LEU A 138 -10.70 23.12 1.32
CA LEU A 138 -9.97 21.88 1.04
C LEU A 138 -8.89 21.60 2.10
N HIS A 139 -8.25 22.63 2.66
CA HIS A 139 -7.28 22.47 3.74
C HIS A 139 -7.91 21.96 5.03
N LEU A 140 -9.06 22.52 5.44
CA LEU A 140 -9.81 22.02 6.60
C LEU A 140 -10.27 20.59 6.39
N PHE A 141 -10.82 20.29 5.20
CA PHE A 141 -11.18 18.94 4.82
C PHE A 141 -9.99 17.98 4.89
N HIS A 142 -8.83 18.37 4.38
CA HIS A 142 -7.61 17.55 4.43
C HIS A 142 -7.13 17.29 5.86
N ILE A 143 -7.19 18.28 6.76
CA ILE A 143 -6.87 18.07 8.19
C ILE A 143 -7.84 17.08 8.82
N GLU A 144 -9.14 17.29 8.65
CA GLU A 144 -10.17 16.41 9.22
C GLU A 144 -10.04 14.99 8.67
N PHE A 145 -9.87 14.85 7.36
CA PHE A 145 -9.64 13.59 6.67
C PHE A 145 -8.43 12.83 7.23
N ASN A 146 -7.29 13.53 7.38
CA ASN A 146 -6.09 12.93 7.95
C ASN A 146 -6.30 12.47 9.40
N GLU A 147 -6.94 13.27 10.24
CA GLU A 147 -7.22 12.89 11.64
C GLU A 147 -8.20 11.71 11.74
N LEU A 148 -9.22 11.69 10.89
CA LEU A 148 -10.15 10.58 10.79
C LEU A 148 -9.41 9.29 10.38
N LEU A 149 -8.59 9.37 9.32
CA LEU A 149 -7.85 8.24 8.79
C LEU A 149 -6.86 7.68 9.81
N LYS A 150 -6.04 8.54 10.45
CA LYS A 150 -5.12 8.15 11.54
C LYS A 150 -5.87 7.39 12.65
N ASN A 151 -7.01 7.93 13.09
CA ASN A 151 -7.79 7.33 14.17
C ASN A 151 -8.35 5.96 13.76
N ILE A 152 -8.84 5.82 12.54
CA ILE A 152 -9.35 4.56 12.00
C ILE A 152 -8.22 3.53 11.86
N GLU A 153 -7.08 3.94 11.32
CA GLU A 153 -5.89 3.09 11.12
C GLU A 153 -5.39 2.52 12.45
N ILE A 154 -5.21 3.37 13.47
CA ILE A 154 -4.73 2.95 14.78
C ILE A 154 -5.79 2.14 15.53
N LYS A 155 -7.01 2.67 15.66
CA LYS A 155 -8.01 2.11 16.59
C LYS A 155 -8.78 0.93 16.02
N LYS A 156 -8.81 0.75 14.70
CA LYS A 156 -9.63 -0.26 14.03
C LYS A 156 -8.83 -1.13 13.06
N LEU A 157 -8.17 -0.53 12.07
CA LEU A 157 -7.55 -1.30 10.99
C LEU A 157 -6.31 -2.07 11.44
N SER A 158 -5.45 -1.47 12.26
CA SER A 158 -4.25 -2.13 12.77
C SER A 158 -4.57 -3.37 13.63
N PRO A 159 -5.49 -3.30 14.62
CA PRO A 159 -5.94 -4.49 15.36
C PRO A 159 -6.57 -5.57 14.46
N MET A 160 -7.42 -5.19 13.51
CA MET A 160 -8.03 -6.15 12.56
C MET A 160 -6.99 -6.82 11.68
N LEU A 161 -5.99 -6.05 11.21
CA LEU A 161 -4.90 -6.58 10.41
C LEU A 161 -4.03 -7.53 11.24
N ASN A 162 -3.77 -7.19 12.50
CA ASN A 162 -3.00 -8.02 13.42
C ASN A 162 -3.68 -9.39 13.63
N GLU A 163 -4.99 -9.39 13.92
CA GLU A 163 -5.79 -10.61 14.07
C GLU A 163 -5.87 -11.42 12.77
N PHE A 164 -6.08 -10.75 11.63
CA PHE A 164 -6.07 -11.38 10.32
C PHE A 164 -4.75 -12.10 10.04
N LEU A 165 -3.61 -11.45 10.33
CA LEU A 165 -2.28 -12.01 10.12
C LEU A 165 -2.04 -13.21 11.04
N ASP A 166 -2.41 -13.12 12.32
CA ASP A 166 -2.22 -14.25 13.27
C ASP A 166 -2.94 -15.50 12.81
N LYS A 167 -4.22 -15.36 12.45
CA LYS A 167 -5.05 -16.49 12.02
C LYS A 167 -4.62 -17.04 10.67
N SER A 168 -4.22 -16.17 9.75
CA SER A 168 -3.69 -16.59 8.45
C SER A 168 -2.35 -17.32 8.58
N ILE A 169 -1.47 -16.90 9.49
CA ILE A 169 -0.19 -17.59 9.78
C ILE A 169 -0.44 -18.95 10.42
N GLU A 170 -1.36 -19.02 11.40
CA GLU A 170 -1.77 -20.26 12.06
C GLU A 170 -2.28 -21.28 11.05
N GLU A 171 -3.20 -20.88 10.18
CA GLU A 171 -3.77 -21.78 9.18
C GLU A 171 -2.78 -22.13 8.07
N SER A 172 -1.93 -21.18 7.64
CA SER A 172 -0.87 -21.48 6.67
C SER A 172 0.14 -22.49 7.24
N PHE A 173 0.42 -22.45 8.55
CA PHE A 173 1.25 -23.45 9.19
C PHE A 173 0.55 -24.82 9.28
N ALA A 174 -0.76 -24.85 9.55
CA ALA A 174 -1.52 -26.10 9.53
C ALA A 174 -1.56 -26.72 8.12
N GLN A 175 -1.74 -25.89 7.10
CA GLN A 175 -1.64 -26.28 5.69
C GLN A 175 -0.25 -26.83 5.36
N TYR A 176 0.82 -26.15 5.79
CA TYR A 176 2.20 -26.62 5.62
C TYR A 176 2.41 -28.03 6.19
N ASN A 177 1.89 -28.32 7.39
CA ASN A 177 2.08 -29.65 7.99
C ASN A 177 1.30 -30.75 7.26
N GLY A 178 0.08 -30.45 6.79
CA GLY A 178 -0.79 -31.41 6.12
C GLY A 178 -0.50 -31.64 4.63
N LEU A 179 0.36 -30.83 4.02
CA LEU A 179 0.86 -31.06 2.66
C LEU A 179 1.91 -32.18 2.67
N GLU A 180 1.79 -33.11 1.73
CA GLU A 180 2.75 -34.21 1.56
C GLU A 180 3.85 -33.87 0.55
N ASP A 181 3.52 -33.02 -0.42
CA ASP A 181 4.43 -32.65 -1.48
C ASP A 181 5.45 -31.59 -1.04
N GLU A 182 6.74 -31.86 -1.30
CA GLU A 182 7.85 -30.98 -0.89
C GLU A 182 7.80 -29.60 -1.56
N GLU A 183 7.38 -29.53 -2.83
CA GLU A 183 7.26 -28.25 -3.54
C GLU A 183 6.13 -27.43 -2.91
N LEU A 184 4.94 -28.00 -2.78
CA LEU A 184 3.80 -27.32 -2.15
C LEU A 184 4.08 -26.93 -0.68
N LYS A 185 4.83 -27.76 0.06
CA LYS A 185 5.32 -27.42 1.40
C LYS A 185 6.21 -26.19 1.37
N GLU A 186 7.18 -26.10 0.48
CA GLU A 186 8.01 -24.89 0.38
C GLU A 186 7.18 -23.66 -0.01
N LEU A 187 6.21 -23.79 -0.92
CA LEU A 187 5.31 -22.68 -1.26
C LEU A 187 4.46 -22.23 -0.07
N SER A 188 3.92 -23.17 0.72
CA SER A 188 3.18 -22.85 1.94
C SER A 188 4.11 -22.20 2.99
N ARG A 189 5.35 -22.68 3.12
CA ARG A 189 6.39 -22.06 3.97
C ARG A 189 6.66 -20.60 3.56
N ARG A 190 6.70 -20.30 2.26
CA ARG A 190 6.86 -18.92 1.75
C ARG A 190 5.66 -18.04 2.09
N ASN A 191 4.44 -18.57 2.05
CA ASN A 191 3.24 -17.85 2.51
C ASN A 191 3.33 -17.51 4.01
N ILE A 192 3.78 -18.46 4.84
CA ILE A 192 4.03 -18.22 6.27
C ILE A 192 5.06 -17.10 6.47
N ALA A 193 6.15 -17.12 5.69
CA ALA A 193 7.18 -16.08 5.75
C ALA A 193 6.63 -14.71 5.31
N TYR A 194 5.90 -14.66 4.19
CA TYR A 194 5.29 -13.44 3.67
C TYR A 194 4.36 -12.77 4.68
N LEU A 195 3.47 -13.54 5.31
CA LEU A 195 2.57 -13.04 6.36
C LEU A 195 3.35 -12.66 7.62
N SER A 196 4.39 -13.44 7.97
CA SER A 196 5.24 -13.16 9.14
C SER A 196 6.05 -11.88 9.01
N VAL A 197 6.47 -11.48 7.80
CA VAL A 197 7.10 -10.17 7.56
C VAL A 197 6.11 -9.06 7.92
N ALA A 198 4.88 -9.11 7.40
CA ALA A 198 3.84 -8.12 7.72
C ALA A 198 3.58 -8.07 9.24
N LYS A 199 3.40 -9.23 9.86
CA LYS A 199 3.13 -9.35 11.31
C LYS A 199 4.29 -8.79 12.14
N LYS A 200 5.54 -9.03 11.75
CA LYS A 200 6.72 -8.52 12.45
C LYS A 200 6.88 -7.00 12.31
N LEU A 201 6.49 -6.43 11.16
CA LEU A 201 6.47 -4.98 10.96
C LEU A 201 5.37 -4.30 11.78
N LEU A 202 4.20 -4.94 11.87
CA LEU A 202 3.05 -4.44 12.61
C LEU A 202 3.21 -4.59 14.13
N GLU A 203 3.84 -5.68 14.57
CA GLU A 203 4.07 -6.00 15.98
C GLU A 203 5.54 -6.41 16.19
N PRO A 204 6.42 -5.46 16.58
CA PRO A 204 7.85 -5.73 16.72
C PRO A 204 8.21 -6.82 17.73
N ASN A 205 7.34 -7.12 18.69
CA ASN A 205 7.54 -8.18 19.69
C ASN A 205 7.13 -9.58 19.19
N TYR A 206 6.50 -9.68 18.02
CA TYR A 206 6.11 -10.96 17.42
C TYR A 206 7.32 -11.89 17.27
N LYS A 207 7.16 -13.12 17.76
CA LYS A 207 8.17 -14.18 17.68
C LYS A 207 7.95 -14.98 16.41
N VAL A 208 8.81 -14.73 15.43
CA VAL A 208 8.77 -15.42 14.14
C VAL A 208 9.04 -16.92 14.30
N LEU A 209 8.26 -17.75 13.61
CA LEU A 209 8.42 -19.20 13.56
C LEU A 209 9.82 -19.59 13.04
N LYS A 210 10.42 -20.62 13.65
CA LYS A 210 11.80 -21.06 13.34
C LYS A 210 11.99 -21.40 11.86
N ILE A 211 10.99 -22.02 11.24
CA ILE A 211 11.03 -22.47 9.83
C ILE A 211 11.17 -21.32 8.82
N VAL A 212 10.80 -20.09 9.19
CA VAL A 212 10.85 -18.91 8.31
C VAL A 212 11.71 -17.78 8.87
N LYS A 213 12.32 -17.97 10.05
CA LYS A 213 13.03 -16.92 10.79
C LYS A 213 14.10 -16.22 9.95
N LYS A 214 14.94 -16.99 9.25
CA LYS A 214 16.03 -16.46 8.43
C LYS A 214 15.53 -15.50 7.36
N ASP A 215 14.51 -15.93 6.60
CA ASP A 215 14.02 -15.16 5.46
C ASP A 215 13.27 -13.90 5.92
N VAL A 216 12.48 -14.02 6.99
CA VAL A 216 11.80 -12.88 7.61
C VAL A 216 12.81 -11.86 8.14
N GLU A 217 13.85 -12.28 8.86
CA GLU A 217 14.88 -11.37 9.37
C GLU A 217 15.64 -10.66 8.24
N GLN A 218 15.89 -11.35 7.12
CA GLN A 218 16.52 -10.75 5.95
C GLN A 218 15.64 -9.69 5.30
N GLU A 219 14.34 -9.96 5.13
CA GLU A 219 13.38 -8.98 4.57
C GLU A 219 13.21 -7.78 5.51
N ILE A 220 13.06 -7.99 6.81
CA ILE A 220 13.01 -6.90 7.81
C ILE A 220 14.27 -6.04 7.74
N LYS A 221 15.46 -6.66 7.64
CA LYS A 221 16.73 -5.92 7.51
C LYS A 221 16.76 -5.04 6.26
N ARG A 222 16.20 -5.50 5.13
CA ARG A 222 16.13 -4.69 3.90
C ARG A 222 15.10 -3.56 4.03
N ILE A 223 13.94 -3.85 4.59
CA ILE A 223 12.87 -2.87 4.84
C ILE A 223 13.36 -1.73 5.73
N GLU A 224 14.00 -2.02 6.88
CA GLU A 224 14.50 -1.00 7.80
C GLU A 224 15.69 -0.21 7.26
N LYS A 225 16.43 -0.74 6.26
CA LYS A 225 17.48 0.02 5.57
C LYS A 225 16.92 1.11 4.67
N HIS A 226 15.70 0.95 4.15
CA HIS A 226 15.06 1.88 3.22
C HIS A 226 15.86 2.19 1.94
N LYS A 227 16.59 1.20 1.41
CA LYS A 227 17.50 1.41 0.26
C LYS A 227 16.99 0.72 -0.98
N GLY A 228 16.58 1.51 -1.97
CA GLY A 228 16.39 1.20 -3.39
C GLY A 228 15.99 -0.24 -3.75
N PHE A 229 16.46 -0.68 -4.91
CA PHE A 229 16.06 -1.94 -5.51
C PHE A 229 17.00 -3.09 -5.13
N PHE A 230 16.47 -4.13 -4.50
CA PHE A 230 17.20 -5.34 -4.12
C PHE A 230 16.39 -6.60 -4.44
N LYS A 231 17.09 -7.73 -4.61
CA LYS A 231 16.46 -9.07 -4.71
C LYS A 231 15.44 -9.22 -3.57
N ASN A 232 14.23 -9.69 -3.84
CA ASN A 232 13.33 -10.16 -2.78
C ASN A 232 13.67 -11.61 -2.42
N GLU A 233 13.89 -11.92 -1.14
CA GLU A 233 14.36 -13.24 -0.71
C GLU A 233 13.28 -14.32 -0.85
N LEU A 234 12.02 -13.98 -0.61
CA LEU A 234 10.91 -14.94 -0.65
C LEU A 234 10.46 -15.24 -2.08
N PHE A 235 10.37 -14.20 -2.92
CA PHE A 235 9.81 -14.31 -4.26
C PHE A 235 10.85 -14.57 -5.35
N SER A 236 12.14 -14.71 -5.00
CA SER A 236 13.21 -15.00 -5.96
C SER A 236 13.96 -16.31 -5.69
N GLN A 237 13.43 -17.20 -4.86
CA GLN A 237 14.11 -18.46 -4.53
C GLN A 237 14.25 -19.38 -5.75
N ASP A 238 13.26 -19.39 -6.65
CA ASP A 238 13.28 -20.21 -7.88
C ASP A 238 13.95 -19.49 -9.05
N CYS A 239 14.51 -18.30 -8.83
CA CYS A 239 15.14 -17.53 -9.89
C CYS A 239 16.41 -18.26 -10.37
N PRO A 240 16.50 -18.60 -11.67
CA PRO A 240 17.64 -19.36 -12.18
C PRO A 240 18.97 -18.60 -12.01
N ALA A 241 20.07 -19.33 -11.78
CA ALA A 241 21.42 -18.77 -11.67
C ALA A 241 21.79 -17.85 -12.85
N ALA A 242 21.37 -18.21 -14.06
CA ALA A 242 21.58 -17.42 -15.27
C ALA A 242 20.89 -16.04 -15.21
N CYS A 243 19.76 -15.93 -14.51
CA CYS A 243 19.05 -14.68 -14.27
C CYS A 243 19.61 -13.95 -13.04
N SER A 244 19.73 -14.64 -11.90
CA SER A 244 20.08 -14.04 -10.62
C SER A 244 21.47 -13.40 -10.60
N ASN A 245 22.46 -14.05 -11.22
CA ASN A 245 23.83 -13.52 -11.31
C ASN A 245 23.92 -12.21 -12.12
N ILE A 246 22.92 -11.92 -12.96
CA ILE A 246 22.88 -10.69 -13.77
C ILE A 246 21.98 -9.67 -13.10
N LEU A 247 20.77 -10.08 -12.70
CA LEU A 247 19.78 -9.18 -12.12
C LEU A 247 20.15 -8.69 -10.73
N TYR A 248 20.88 -9.47 -9.93
CA TYR A 248 21.27 -9.09 -8.58
C TYR A 248 22.60 -9.75 -8.18
N PRO A 249 23.73 -9.34 -8.79
CA PRO A 249 25.02 -9.98 -8.59
C PRO A 249 25.44 -9.94 -7.10
N PRO A 250 25.99 -11.05 -6.55
CA PRO A 250 26.41 -11.13 -5.14
C PRO A 250 27.41 -10.04 -4.74
N GLU A 251 28.33 -9.69 -5.64
CA GLU A 251 29.32 -8.61 -5.49
C GLU A 251 28.70 -7.22 -5.27
N MET A 252 27.42 -7.02 -5.59
CA MET A 252 26.68 -5.78 -5.33
C MET A 252 25.72 -5.90 -4.14
N ASP A 253 25.94 -6.85 -3.22
CA ASP A 253 25.04 -7.16 -2.09
C ASP A 253 23.60 -7.43 -2.57
N TYR A 254 23.47 -8.11 -3.71
CA TYR A 254 22.18 -8.43 -4.35
C TYR A 254 21.32 -7.20 -4.68
N LYS A 255 21.93 -6.04 -4.86
CA LYS A 255 21.28 -4.85 -5.43
C LYS A 255 20.83 -5.17 -6.85
N CYS A 256 19.61 -4.79 -7.21
CA CYS A 256 19.12 -5.03 -8.56
C CYS A 256 19.93 -4.22 -9.56
N ASN A 257 20.48 -4.89 -10.57
CA ASN A 257 21.25 -4.31 -11.65
C ASN A 257 20.40 -4.27 -12.93
N GLN A 258 20.52 -3.17 -13.67
CA GLN A 258 19.84 -2.97 -14.95
C GLN A 258 20.70 -3.29 -16.18
N GLU A 259 21.95 -3.69 -15.98
CA GLU A 259 22.84 -4.03 -17.09
C GLU A 259 22.31 -5.23 -17.89
N VAL A 260 22.30 -5.07 -19.22
CA VAL A 260 21.95 -6.10 -20.18
C VAL A 260 23.24 -6.73 -20.70
N LYS A 261 23.38 -8.05 -20.58
CA LYS A 261 24.46 -8.81 -21.24
C LYS A 261 24.00 -9.26 -22.63
N GLU A 262 24.88 -9.25 -23.63
CA GLU A 262 24.48 -9.64 -24.99
C GLU A 262 24.03 -11.10 -25.10
N LYS A 263 24.75 -12.06 -24.50
CA LYS A 263 24.42 -13.49 -24.63
C LYS A 263 24.67 -14.30 -23.36
N VAL A 264 23.74 -15.19 -23.04
CA VAL A 264 23.79 -16.07 -21.85
C VAL A 264 23.43 -17.51 -22.26
N ILE A 265 24.02 -18.50 -21.60
CA ILE A 265 23.68 -19.91 -21.80
C ILE A 265 22.70 -20.33 -20.70
N TYR A 266 21.55 -20.86 -21.09
CA TYR A 266 20.53 -21.39 -20.19
C TYR A 266 19.89 -22.64 -20.82
N GLU A 267 19.83 -23.73 -20.05
CA GLU A 267 19.32 -25.05 -20.48
C GLU A 267 19.96 -25.54 -21.80
N GLY A 268 21.28 -25.36 -21.95
CA GLY A 268 22.02 -25.81 -23.14
C GLY A 268 21.80 -24.95 -24.40
N LYS A 269 20.95 -23.92 -24.35
CA LYS A 269 20.70 -22.97 -25.45
C LYS A 269 21.41 -21.64 -25.18
N LYS A 270 21.87 -20.99 -26.25
CA LYS A 270 22.36 -19.60 -26.22
C LYS A 270 21.19 -18.64 -26.41
N TRP A 271 21.02 -17.72 -25.46
CA TRP A 271 19.95 -16.73 -25.43
C TRP A 271 20.52 -15.32 -25.58
N ASP A 272 19.77 -14.43 -26.22
CA ASP A 272 19.85 -13.00 -25.91
C ASP A 272 19.29 -12.78 -24.51
N PHE A 273 19.93 -11.93 -23.69
CA PHE A 273 19.47 -11.76 -22.30
C PHE A 273 18.08 -11.14 -22.21
N VAL A 274 17.71 -10.25 -23.13
CA VAL A 274 16.38 -9.63 -23.12
C VAL A 274 15.31 -10.70 -23.37
N ASP A 275 15.56 -11.63 -24.29
CA ASP A 275 14.67 -12.75 -24.54
C ASP A 275 14.61 -13.72 -23.35
N LEU A 276 15.75 -14.05 -22.75
CA LEU A 276 15.80 -14.87 -21.53
C LEU A 276 15.04 -14.19 -20.39
N TYR A 277 15.18 -12.88 -20.25
CA TYR A 277 14.51 -12.09 -19.23
C TYR A 277 13.00 -12.18 -19.38
N LYS A 278 12.48 -11.90 -20.59
CA LYS A 278 11.04 -11.96 -20.91
C LYS A 278 10.45 -13.36 -20.77
N GLU A 279 11.18 -14.39 -21.16
CA GLU A 279 10.64 -15.75 -21.18
C GLU A 279 10.81 -16.52 -19.89
N VAL A 280 11.87 -16.22 -19.12
CA VAL A 280 12.26 -17.00 -17.95
C VAL A 280 12.33 -16.12 -16.71
N CYS A 281 13.15 -15.07 -16.71
CA CYS A 281 13.47 -14.36 -15.48
C CYS A 281 12.25 -13.67 -14.86
N ILE A 282 11.39 -13.01 -15.65
CA ILE A 282 10.21 -12.30 -15.10
C ILE A 282 9.19 -13.22 -14.40
N LYS A 283 9.26 -14.53 -14.65
CA LYS A 283 8.34 -15.54 -14.10
C LYS A 283 8.84 -16.14 -12.78
N LYS A 284 10.10 -15.87 -12.40
CA LYS A 284 10.78 -16.52 -11.26
C LYS A 284 11.66 -15.58 -10.42
N CYS A 285 11.95 -14.38 -10.90
CA CYS A 285 12.86 -13.42 -10.28
C CYS A 285 12.12 -12.15 -9.89
N TYR A 286 12.35 -11.67 -8.67
CA TYR A 286 11.63 -10.53 -8.11
C TYR A 286 12.60 -9.48 -7.56
N CYS A 287 12.44 -8.24 -8.02
CA CYS A 287 13.18 -7.09 -7.52
C CYS A 287 12.22 -6.17 -6.76
N GLU A 288 12.55 -5.83 -5.52
CA GLU A 288 11.71 -5.00 -4.66
C GLU A 288 12.40 -3.67 -4.31
N ASP A 289 11.60 -2.59 -4.33
CA ASP A 289 12.06 -1.25 -3.92
C ASP A 289 11.84 -1.02 -2.42
N TYR A 290 12.89 -1.26 -1.65
CA TYR A 290 12.85 -1.06 -0.20
C TYR A 290 12.83 0.42 0.20
N SER A 291 13.08 1.37 -0.72
CA SER A 291 12.95 2.81 -0.43
C SER A 291 11.49 3.27 -0.24
N GLN A 292 10.52 2.46 -0.68
CA GLN A 292 9.10 2.76 -0.56
C GLN A 292 8.56 2.53 0.86
N TYR A 293 9.33 1.86 1.71
CA TYR A 293 8.92 1.55 3.09
C TYR A 293 9.24 2.68 4.07
N VAL A 294 9.78 3.82 3.61
CA VAL A 294 9.98 5.01 4.44
C VAL A 294 8.61 5.61 4.79
N PRO A 295 8.20 5.69 6.07
CA PRO A 295 6.96 6.35 6.46
C PRO A 295 6.95 7.82 6.06
N ARG A 296 5.82 8.31 5.55
CA ARG A 296 5.63 9.68 5.04
C ARG A 296 4.28 10.25 5.46
N GLY A 297 4.11 11.57 5.39
CA GLY A 297 2.83 12.21 5.70
C GLY A 297 2.39 11.96 7.14
N HIS A 298 1.11 11.63 7.34
CA HIS A 298 0.60 11.37 8.68
C HIS A 298 1.21 10.16 9.38
N TYR A 299 1.79 9.22 8.63
CA TYR A 299 2.37 8.01 9.20
C TYR A 299 3.63 8.27 10.04
N THR A 300 4.23 9.46 9.97
CA THR A 300 5.39 9.82 10.80
C THR A 300 5.01 10.28 12.22
N SER A 301 3.71 10.41 12.51
CA SER A 301 3.22 11.03 13.76
C SER A 301 3.24 10.13 15.00
N SER A 302 3.25 8.80 14.84
CA SER A 302 3.45 7.86 15.95
C SER A 302 4.20 6.61 15.49
N GLU A 303 4.73 5.84 16.43
CA GLU A 303 5.43 4.60 16.11
C GLU A 303 4.44 3.51 15.61
N GLU A 304 3.23 3.48 16.17
CA GLU A 304 2.15 2.59 15.73
C GLU A 304 1.77 2.84 14.27
N LEU A 305 1.73 4.10 13.83
CA LEU A 305 1.44 4.44 12.44
C LEU A 305 2.58 4.08 11.50
N LYS A 306 3.85 4.23 11.92
CA LYS A 306 5.00 3.76 11.13
C LYS A 306 4.99 2.24 10.96
N GLN A 307 4.65 1.50 12.02
CA GLN A 307 4.52 0.04 12.00
C GLN A 307 3.40 -0.40 11.06
N TYR A 308 2.21 0.23 11.20
CA TYR A 308 1.08 -0.02 10.32
C TYR A 308 1.42 0.28 8.85
N PHE A 309 2.04 1.43 8.57
CA PHE A 309 2.49 1.82 7.24
C PHE A 309 3.41 0.75 6.64
N LYS A 310 4.47 0.35 7.33
CA LYS A 310 5.43 -0.64 6.81
C LYS A 310 4.76 -1.99 6.51
N SER A 311 3.86 -2.44 7.39
CA SER A 311 3.08 -3.67 7.18
C SER A 311 2.16 -3.56 5.96
N MET A 312 1.40 -2.47 5.84
CA MET A 312 0.50 -2.23 4.70
C MET A 312 1.26 -2.08 3.39
N MET A 313 2.43 -1.42 3.41
CA MET A 313 3.30 -1.29 2.25
C MET A 313 3.82 -2.65 1.79
N TRP A 314 4.26 -3.51 2.70
CA TRP A 314 4.66 -4.88 2.34
C TRP A 314 3.52 -5.64 1.66
N LEU A 315 2.33 -5.64 2.29
CA LEU A 315 1.15 -6.34 1.80
C LEU A 315 0.61 -5.78 0.47
N GLY A 316 0.88 -4.51 0.18
CA GLY A 316 0.43 -3.82 -1.01
C GLY A 316 1.47 -3.59 -2.10
N ARG A 317 2.69 -4.09 -1.94
CA ARG A 317 3.73 -4.01 -2.97
C ARG A 317 4.09 -5.37 -3.54
N ILE A 318 4.14 -6.38 -2.68
CA ILE A 318 4.45 -7.74 -3.08
C ILE A 318 3.25 -8.34 -3.81
N THR A 319 3.47 -8.77 -5.05
CA THR A 319 2.46 -9.39 -5.90
C THR A 319 2.85 -10.83 -6.18
N PHE A 320 1.91 -11.75 -5.98
CA PHE A 320 2.03 -13.11 -6.47
C PHE A 320 1.66 -13.10 -7.95
N LYS A 321 2.65 -12.81 -8.81
CA LYS A 321 2.41 -12.56 -10.24
C LYS A 321 1.87 -13.81 -10.91
N ALA A 322 0.79 -13.67 -11.66
CA ALA A 322 0.13 -14.76 -12.34
C ALA A 322 1.04 -15.39 -13.40
N ASN A 323 1.96 -14.65 -14.02
CA ASN A 323 2.87 -15.19 -15.02
C ASN A 323 3.86 -16.24 -14.49
N GLY A 324 4.08 -16.29 -13.17
CA GLY A 324 4.91 -17.28 -12.49
C GLY A 324 4.07 -18.45 -12.00
N GLU A 325 4.48 -19.67 -12.34
CA GLU A 325 3.80 -20.89 -11.91
C GLU A 325 3.79 -21.03 -10.38
N GLU A 326 4.96 -20.90 -9.74
CA GLU A 326 5.11 -21.03 -8.29
C GLU A 326 4.40 -19.91 -7.52
N TRP A 327 4.38 -18.69 -8.05
CA TRP A 327 3.63 -17.60 -7.45
C TRP A 327 2.11 -17.80 -7.56
N THR A 328 1.64 -18.36 -8.68
CA THR A 328 0.22 -18.70 -8.86
C THR A 328 -0.21 -19.79 -7.87
N LYS A 329 0.60 -20.85 -7.72
CA LYS A 329 0.36 -21.91 -6.72
C LYS A 329 0.36 -21.33 -5.30
N GLN A 330 1.34 -20.48 -4.95
CA GLN A 330 1.39 -19.78 -3.67
C GLN A 330 0.12 -18.95 -3.41
N ALA A 331 -0.36 -18.20 -4.41
CA ALA A 331 -1.57 -17.40 -4.29
C ALA A 331 -2.84 -18.25 -4.05
N VAL A 332 -2.95 -19.42 -4.70
CA VAL A 332 -4.04 -20.37 -4.46
C VAL A 332 -3.99 -20.92 -3.04
N LEU A 333 -2.80 -21.37 -2.59
CA LEU A 333 -2.59 -21.86 -1.22
C LEU A 333 -2.90 -20.79 -0.17
N LEU A 334 -2.49 -19.54 -0.41
CA LEU A 334 -2.77 -18.41 0.49
C LEU A 334 -4.27 -18.10 0.53
N THR A 335 -4.94 -18.10 -0.61
CA THR A 335 -6.40 -17.87 -0.68
C THR A 335 -7.15 -18.94 0.13
N ASP A 336 -6.76 -20.20 -0.02
CA ASP A 336 -7.30 -21.30 0.78
C ASP A 336 -7.02 -21.16 2.27
N ALA A 337 -5.81 -20.80 2.67
CA ALA A 337 -5.44 -20.60 4.07
C ALA A 337 -6.28 -19.48 4.72
N VAL A 338 -6.43 -18.33 4.04
CA VAL A 338 -7.22 -17.21 4.58
C VAL A 338 -8.71 -17.57 4.68
N LYS A 339 -9.23 -18.32 3.70
CA LYS A 339 -10.60 -18.82 3.69
C LYS A 339 -10.86 -19.82 4.82
N SER A 340 -9.94 -20.76 5.01
CA SER A 340 -10.01 -21.80 6.04
C SER A 340 -9.88 -21.24 7.45
N ALA A 341 -9.04 -20.21 7.62
CA ALA A 341 -8.90 -19.46 8.86
C ALA A 341 -10.16 -18.67 9.25
N ASN A 342 -11.17 -18.61 8.37
CA ASN A 342 -12.41 -17.85 8.55
C ASN A 342 -12.20 -16.35 8.84
N VAL A 343 -11.12 -15.75 8.30
CA VAL A 343 -10.78 -14.33 8.52
C VAL A 343 -11.09 -13.42 7.35
N MET A 344 -11.79 -13.94 6.32
CA MET A 344 -12.27 -13.13 5.20
C MET A 344 -13.14 -11.95 5.65
N HIS A 345 -13.88 -12.09 6.76
CA HIS A 345 -14.69 -10.99 7.29
C HIS A 345 -13.84 -9.82 7.83
N LEU A 346 -12.65 -10.08 8.39
CA LEU A 346 -11.70 -9.05 8.82
C LEU A 346 -11.08 -8.37 7.61
N TRP A 347 -10.61 -9.16 6.65
CA TRP A 347 -10.04 -8.62 5.42
C TRP A 347 -11.07 -7.81 4.62
N ASN A 348 -12.32 -8.27 4.50
CA ASN A 348 -13.40 -7.52 3.87
C ASN A 348 -13.60 -6.15 4.52
N LYS A 349 -13.60 -6.06 5.87
CA LYS A 349 -13.71 -4.77 6.57
C LYS A 349 -12.52 -3.87 6.26
N ILE A 350 -11.30 -4.40 6.33
CA ILE A 350 -10.09 -3.64 5.98
C ILE A 350 -10.18 -3.15 4.54
N TYR A 351 -10.51 -4.03 3.60
CA TYR A 351 -10.63 -3.73 2.18
C TYR A 351 -11.70 -2.68 1.89
N THR A 352 -12.90 -2.80 2.47
CA THR A 352 -13.99 -1.84 2.28
C THR A 352 -13.63 -0.46 2.84
N VAL A 353 -13.08 -0.38 4.05
CA VAL A 353 -12.72 0.91 4.67
C VAL A 353 -11.60 1.58 3.88
N THR A 354 -10.53 0.85 3.61
CA THR A 354 -9.41 1.39 2.81
C THR A 354 -9.88 1.73 1.39
N GLY A 355 -10.84 0.99 0.84
CA GLY A 355 -11.39 1.17 -0.51
C GLY A 355 -12.32 2.37 -0.61
N PHE A 356 -13.00 2.71 0.49
CA PHE A 356 -13.77 3.94 0.60
C PHE A 356 -12.85 5.18 0.52
N PHE A 357 -11.69 5.16 1.18
CA PHE A 357 -10.77 6.30 1.21
C PHE A 357 -9.86 6.42 -0.03
N ALA A 358 -9.41 5.30 -0.58
CA ALA A 358 -8.42 5.27 -1.67
C ALA A 358 -8.96 4.66 -2.98
N GLY A 359 -10.27 4.39 -3.07
CA GLY A 359 -10.87 3.70 -4.21
C GLY A 359 -10.64 2.18 -4.20
N ALA A 360 -11.36 1.49 -5.07
CA ALA A 360 -11.25 0.04 -5.24
C ALA A 360 -9.88 -0.37 -5.79
N SER A 361 -9.44 -1.58 -5.45
CA SER A 361 -8.18 -2.13 -5.95
C SER A 361 -8.28 -2.50 -7.43
N ASP A 362 -7.31 -2.07 -8.24
CA ASP A 362 -7.15 -2.54 -9.61
C ASP A 362 -6.45 -3.92 -9.67
N ASP A 363 -5.77 -4.34 -8.60
CA ASP A 363 -5.16 -5.67 -8.48
C ASP A 363 -6.21 -6.77 -8.23
N LEU A 364 -5.83 -8.01 -8.54
CA LEU A 364 -6.59 -9.20 -8.18
C LEU A 364 -6.36 -9.52 -6.70
N THR A 365 -7.41 -10.00 -6.06
CA THR A 365 -7.48 -10.29 -4.63
C THR A 365 -7.96 -11.73 -4.42
N PHE A 366 -8.25 -12.09 -3.17
CA PHE A 366 -8.79 -13.41 -2.84
C PHE A 366 -10.09 -13.73 -3.58
N TYR A 367 -10.93 -12.72 -3.89
CA TYR A 367 -12.20 -12.94 -4.59
C TYR A 367 -12.01 -13.52 -5.99
N GLU A 368 -11.06 -12.97 -6.76
CA GLU A 368 -10.79 -13.40 -8.12
C GLU A 368 -10.13 -14.78 -8.15
N TYR A 369 -9.21 -15.04 -7.22
CA TYR A 369 -8.56 -16.35 -7.12
C TYR A 369 -9.52 -17.45 -6.67
N ASP A 370 -10.40 -17.19 -5.69
CA ASP A 370 -11.46 -18.13 -5.27
C ASP A 370 -12.44 -18.41 -6.41
N THR A 371 -12.83 -17.38 -7.17
CA THR A 371 -13.71 -17.53 -8.35
C THR A 371 -13.04 -18.34 -9.46
N ALA A 372 -11.75 -18.10 -9.74
CA ALA A 372 -11.01 -18.87 -10.74
C ALA A 372 -10.88 -20.34 -10.33
N VAL A 373 -10.63 -20.61 -9.04
CA VAL A 373 -10.62 -21.98 -8.49
C VAL A 373 -11.98 -22.64 -8.65
N PHE A 374 -13.08 -21.96 -8.31
CA PHE A 374 -14.43 -22.47 -8.49
C PHE A 374 -14.71 -22.89 -9.93
N ASN A 375 -14.39 -22.03 -10.89
CA ASN A 375 -14.66 -22.28 -12.31
C ASN A 375 -13.90 -23.50 -12.85
N LEU A 376 -12.73 -23.80 -12.29
CA LEU A 376 -11.89 -24.91 -12.75
C LEU A 376 -12.18 -26.24 -12.03
N PHE A 377 -12.52 -26.18 -10.74
CA PHE A 377 -12.56 -27.37 -9.88
C PHE A 377 -13.86 -27.55 -9.09
N ASN A 378 -14.78 -26.58 -9.11
CA ASN A 378 -16.01 -26.58 -8.32
C ASN A 378 -15.78 -26.72 -6.79
N TYR A 379 -14.63 -26.21 -6.30
CA TYR A 379 -14.12 -26.37 -4.93
C TYR A 379 -13.78 -27.82 -4.52
N GLU A 380 -13.33 -28.01 -3.27
CA GLU A 380 -13.10 -29.31 -2.61
C GLU A 380 -12.14 -30.26 -3.35
N PHE A 381 -11.25 -29.71 -4.16
CA PHE A 381 -10.23 -30.50 -4.84
C PHE A 381 -9.05 -30.79 -3.90
N ASP A 382 -8.43 -31.94 -4.12
CA ASP A 382 -7.20 -32.34 -3.45
C ASP A 382 -6.02 -31.53 -4.00
N GLN A 383 -5.46 -30.70 -3.13
CA GLN A 383 -4.36 -29.79 -3.44
C GLN A 383 -3.08 -30.56 -3.81
N ASN A 384 -2.78 -31.67 -3.13
CA ASN A 384 -1.61 -32.50 -3.44
C ASN A 384 -1.70 -33.07 -4.85
N ASN A 385 -2.89 -33.46 -5.30
CA ASN A 385 -3.07 -34.11 -6.59
C ASN A 385 -3.24 -33.12 -7.75
N GLU A 386 -4.03 -32.06 -7.56
CA GLU A 386 -4.41 -31.20 -8.68
C GLU A 386 -3.37 -30.09 -8.92
N LEU A 387 -2.76 -29.50 -7.87
CA LEU A 387 -1.78 -28.41 -8.06
C LEU A 387 -0.53 -28.84 -8.85
N LYS A 388 -0.30 -30.16 -8.97
CA LYS A 388 0.80 -30.77 -9.73
C LYS A 388 0.60 -30.86 -11.24
N LYS A 389 -0.64 -31.03 -11.72
CA LYS A 389 -0.88 -31.56 -13.09
C LYS A 389 -0.93 -30.47 -14.16
N GLN A 390 -1.67 -29.39 -13.91
CA GLN A 390 -1.82 -28.29 -14.87
C GLN A 390 -2.46 -27.03 -14.26
N ILE A 391 -2.67 -26.99 -12.93
CA ILE A 391 -3.43 -25.90 -12.29
C ILE A 391 -2.81 -24.55 -12.60
N ALA A 392 -1.49 -24.40 -12.52
CA ALA A 392 -0.87 -23.12 -12.75
C ALA A 392 -1.20 -22.58 -14.15
N LYS A 393 -1.14 -23.41 -15.20
CA LYS A 393 -1.48 -23.01 -16.58
C LYS A 393 -2.96 -22.70 -16.76
N ASN A 394 -3.85 -23.49 -16.15
CA ASN A 394 -5.29 -23.28 -16.25
C ASN A 394 -5.73 -22.05 -15.45
N MET A 395 -5.24 -21.90 -14.22
CA MET A 395 -5.43 -20.70 -13.39
C MET A 395 -4.88 -19.46 -14.09
N GLN A 396 -3.67 -19.53 -14.66
CA GLN A 396 -3.11 -18.45 -15.47
C GLN A 396 -4.03 -18.07 -16.62
N THR A 397 -4.65 -19.05 -17.27
CA THR A 397 -5.58 -18.81 -18.38
C THR A 397 -6.85 -18.13 -17.91
N GLU A 398 -7.42 -18.53 -16.76
CA GLU A 398 -8.57 -17.85 -16.15
C GLU A 398 -8.21 -16.44 -15.67
N ILE A 399 -7.09 -16.28 -14.97
CA ILE A 399 -6.63 -15.01 -14.41
C ILE A 399 -6.33 -13.99 -15.53
N ARG A 400 -5.74 -14.40 -16.65
CA ARG A 400 -5.46 -13.51 -17.79
C ARG A 400 -6.70 -12.86 -18.39
N LYS A 401 -7.88 -13.51 -18.27
CA LYS A 401 -9.16 -12.96 -18.71
C LYS A 401 -9.64 -11.81 -17.81
N LEU A 402 -9.15 -11.75 -16.58
CA LEU A 402 -9.54 -10.74 -15.59
C LEU A 402 -8.80 -9.42 -15.83
N ARG A 403 -9.20 -8.41 -15.04
CA ARG A 403 -8.55 -7.09 -15.05
C ARG A 403 -7.07 -7.19 -14.66
N GLY A 404 -6.25 -6.33 -15.27
CA GLY A 404 -4.87 -6.09 -14.82
C GLY A 404 -4.79 -4.78 -14.02
N PRO A 405 -3.73 -4.59 -13.23
CA PRO A 405 -3.56 -3.36 -12.47
C PRO A 405 -3.34 -2.17 -13.42
N LYS A 406 -3.91 -1.01 -13.07
CA LYS A 406 -3.72 0.25 -13.80
C LYS A 406 -2.63 1.14 -13.18
N ILE A 407 -2.24 0.86 -11.94
CA ILE A 407 -1.25 1.62 -11.17
C ILE A 407 -0.01 0.74 -10.95
N LEU A 408 1.17 1.31 -11.21
CA LEU A 408 2.45 0.63 -11.07
C LEU A 408 3.13 0.93 -9.76
N GLY A 409 3.48 -0.14 -9.06
CA GLY A 409 4.18 -0.10 -7.80
C GLY A 409 5.62 -0.57 -7.84
N GLY A 410 6.00 -1.36 -8.84
CA GLY A 410 7.20 -2.18 -8.81
C GLY A 410 8.29 -1.76 -9.79
N PHE A 411 9.47 -2.38 -9.64
CA PHE A 411 10.55 -2.33 -10.60
C PHE A 411 10.34 -3.39 -11.66
N GLU A 412 9.58 -3.04 -12.69
CA GLU A 412 9.53 -3.88 -13.87
C GLU A 412 10.35 -3.21 -14.93
N PHE A 413 11.41 -3.90 -15.32
CA PHE A 413 12.16 -3.55 -16.49
C PHE A 413 11.19 -3.39 -17.66
N ASP A 414 11.01 -2.14 -18.11
CA ASP A 414 10.31 -1.77 -19.33
C ASP A 414 11.05 -2.24 -20.60
N LEU A 415 11.78 -3.36 -20.51
CA LEU A 415 12.31 -4.09 -21.64
C LEU A 415 11.19 -4.94 -22.29
N ALA A 416 10.15 -5.30 -21.53
CA ALA A 416 9.08 -6.22 -21.95
C ALA A 416 7.93 -5.56 -22.72
N GLY A 417 7.66 -4.26 -22.53
CA GLY A 417 6.61 -3.53 -23.23
C GLY A 417 5.18 -4.04 -23.01
N ASN A 418 4.95 -4.97 -22.08
CA ASN A 418 3.64 -5.53 -21.76
C ASN A 418 3.42 -5.59 -20.25
N LEU A 419 2.87 -4.48 -19.74
CA LEU A 419 2.71 -4.19 -18.33
C LEU A 419 1.70 -5.11 -17.62
N LYS A 420 0.65 -5.52 -18.33
CA LYS A 420 -0.38 -6.41 -17.79
C LYS A 420 0.23 -7.77 -17.47
N ASP A 421 1.01 -8.32 -18.39
CA ASP A 421 1.59 -9.66 -18.25
C ASP A 421 2.71 -9.74 -17.20
N THR A 422 3.29 -8.61 -16.83
CA THR A 422 4.36 -8.55 -15.83
C THR A 422 3.85 -8.28 -14.41
N THR A 423 2.76 -7.51 -14.26
CA THR A 423 2.23 -7.10 -12.94
C THR A 423 0.97 -7.82 -12.47
N GLN A 424 0.16 -8.42 -13.37
CA GLN A 424 -1.11 -9.03 -12.97
C GLN A 424 -0.88 -10.19 -12.00
N GLY A 425 -1.59 -10.22 -10.88
CA GLY A 425 -1.44 -11.25 -9.86
C GLY A 425 -2.21 -10.94 -8.59
N LEU A 426 -2.13 -11.84 -7.61
CA LEU A 426 -2.73 -11.61 -6.29
C LEU A 426 -1.91 -10.57 -5.54
N ARG A 427 -2.57 -9.55 -5.00
CA ARG A 427 -2.00 -8.63 -4.02
C ARG A 427 -2.96 -8.48 -2.86
N LEU A 428 -2.47 -8.71 -1.64
CA LEU A 428 -3.33 -8.80 -0.46
C LEU A 428 -4.00 -7.46 -0.15
N ILE A 429 -3.26 -6.36 -0.30
CA ILE A 429 -3.78 -4.99 -0.23
C ILE A 429 -3.42 -4.28 -1.53
N GLY A 430 -4.24 -4.44 -2.57
CA GLY A 430 -3.98 -3.85 -3.89
C GLY A 430 -3.67 -2.35 -3.87
N GLN A 431 -2.89 -1.89 -4.86
CA GLN A 431 -2.57 -0.48 -5.08
C GLN A 431 -3.75 0.29 -5.63
N ARG A 432 -3.80 1.58 -5.29
CA ARG A 432 -5.04 2.36 -5.36
C ARG A 432 -4.80 3.79 -5.75
N TYR A 433 -5.88 4.38 -6.24
CA TYR A 433 -5.95 5.76 -6.65
C TYR A 433 -6.09 6.68 -5.43
N ALA A 434 -5.09 7.51 -5.14
CA ALA A 434 -5.21 8.49 -4.07
C ALA A 434 -6.14 9.63 -4.51
N LEU A 435 -7.36 9.67 -3.96
CA LEU A 435 -8.34 10.75 -4.19
C LEU A 435 -7.74 12.12 -3.82
N ASP A 436 -7.00 12.20 -2.73
CA ASP A 436 -6.27 13.42 -2.32
C ASP A 436 -5.30 13.88 -3.40
N SER A 437 -4.55 12.96 -4.03
CA SER A 437 -3.68 13.33 -5.15
C SER A 437 -4.48 13.86 -6.34
N HIS A 438 -5.70 13.40 -6.58
CA HIS A 438 -6.53 13.91 -7.67
C HIS A 438 -7.12 15.29 -7.39
N ILE A 439 -7.59 15.51 -6.17
CA ILE A 439 -8.25 16.75 -5.77
C ILE A 439 -7.23 17.85 -5.49
N LEU A 440 -6.05 17.50 -4.94
CA LEU A 440 -5.01 18.44 -4.54
C LEU A 440 -3.91 18.63 -5.60
N PHE A 441 -3.71 17.70 -6.56
CA PHE A 441 -2.98 18.06 -7.80
C PHE A 441 -3.91 18.85 -8.72
N ILE A 442 -4.05 20.14 -8.42
CA ILE A 442 -4.34 21.10 -9.48
C ILE A 442 -3.11 21.07 -10.39
N LYS A 443 -3.24 20.44 -11.57
CA LYS A 443 -2.36 20.75 -12.69
C LYS A 443 -2.55 22.24 -12.96
N VAL A 444 -1.63 23.05 -12.46
CA VAL A 444 -1.40 24.38 -13.02
C VAL A 444 -0.91 24.11 -14.44
N VAL A 445 -1.82 24.23 -15.41
CA VAL A 445 -1.51 24.19 -16.84
C VAL A 445 -0.74 25.44 -17.21
#